data_AF-A0A445DJM2-F1
#
_entry.id   AF-A0A445DJM2-F1
#
_cell.length_a   1.000
_cell.length_b   1.000
_cell.length_c   1.000
_cell.angle_alpha   90.00
_cell.angle_beta   90.00
_cell.angle_gamma   90.00
#
_symmetry.space_group_name_H-M   'P 1'
#
loop_
_entity.id
_entity.type
_entity.pdbx_description
1 polymer ?
#
loop_
_entity_poly.entity_id
_entity_poly.type
_entity_poly.pdbx_seq_one_letter_code
_entity_poly.pdbx_strand_id
1 'polypeptide(L)'
;MIQLLFLVVFMEAAMIVVLLFKTPLRKLVIMGLDRLKRGRGPLMVKSVAGTIFVVLFSTVYTMLQIQKRGIEDAAGGSLNPTDQVLMAKHLLESTLMGAVLFLALMVDRLHHYIRELRLRRKGMEAAKKQARAEEAKVLNSEENKAIEEEAARLRKEVHQLESELRSKTEDVDVAEANVSALRKQSEGFLLEYGRLLEENQELRSQLQSVNGRLSR
;
A
#
# COMPACT_ATOMS: atom_id res chain seq x y z
N MET A 1 10.87 52.35 -17.32
CA MET A 1 10.84 51.56 -16.06
C MET A 1 9.43 51.09 -15.72
N ILE A 2 8.44 51.98 -15.68
CA ILE A 2 7.03 51.64 -15.35
C ILE A 2 6.45 50.48 -16.20
N GLN A 3 6.67 50.45 -17.52
CA GLN A 3 6.20 49.35 -18.38
C GLN A 3 6.80 47.98 -18.02
N LEU A 4 8.09 47.95 -17.69
CA LEU A 4 8.78 46.71 -17.28
C LEU A 4 8.25 46.23 -15.93
N LEU A 5 8.07 47.14 -14.97
CA LEU A 5 7.50 46.82 -13.66
C LEU A 5 6.07 46.28 -13.80
N PHE A 6 5.24 46.85 -14.68
CA PHE A 6 3.90 46.32 -14.97
C PHE A 6 3.95 44.91 -15.56
N LEU A 7 4.88 44.65 -16.47
CA LEU A 7 5.06 43.31 -17.06
C LEU A 7 5.50 42.30 -16.00
N VAL A 8 6.40 42.67 -15.09
CA VAL A 8 6.83 41.81 -13.98
C VAL A 8 5.65 41.51 -13.04
N VAL A 9 4.89 42.52 -12.62
CA VAL A 9 3.69 42.33 -11.79
C VAL A 9 2.67 41.43 -12.50
N PHE A 10 2.47 41.61 -13.80
CA PHE A 10 1.56 40.77 -14.57
C PHE A 10 2.01 39.30 -14.61
N MET A 11 3.31 39.05 -14.80
CA MET A 11 3.88 37.71 -14.77
C MET A 11 3.79 37.07 -13.39
N GLU A 12 4.06 37.82 -12.32
CA GLU A 12 3.93 37.34 -10.94
C GLU A 12 2.47 37.04 -10.59
N ALA A 13 1.54 37.92 -10.95
CA ALA A 13 0.11 37.71 -10.76
C ALA A 13 -0.39 36.50 -11.54
N ALA A 14 0.01 36.34 -12.80
CA ALA A 14 -0.30 35.16 -13.60
C ALA A 14 0.24 33.88 -12.94
N MET A 15 1.46 33.92 -12.39
CA MET A 15 2.05 32.78 -11.68
C MET A 15 1.26 32.41 -10.42
N ILE A 16 0.78 33.41 -9.66
CA ILE A 16 -0.09 33.19 -8.49
C ILE A 16 -1.43 32.58 -8.93
N VAL A 17 -2.07 33.09 -9.98
CA VAL A 17 -3.34 32.56 -10.50
C VAL A 17 -3.19 31.10 -10.94
N VAL A 18 -2.12 30.75 -11.66
CA VAL A 18 -1.83 29.36 -12.05
C VAL A 18 -1.60 28.46 -10.82
N LEU A 19 -1.01 29.00 -9.74
CA LEU A 19 -0.86 28.29 -8.47
C LEU A 19 -2.18 28.14 -7.70
N LEU A 20 -3.17 29.01 -7.88
CA LEU A 20 -4.50 28.91 -7.27
C LEU A 20 -5.39 27.89 -7.99
N PHE A 21 -5.36 27.84 -9.33
CA PHE A 21 -6.17 26.91 -10.11
C PHE A 21 -5.58 25.50 -10.15
N LYS A 22 -6.40 24.45 -10.03
CA LYS A 22 -5.97 23.04 -10.12
C LYS A 22 -5.70 22.66 -11.59
N THR A 23 -4.67 23.26 -12.19
CA THR A 23 -4.28 22.99 -13.59
C THR A 23 -3.00 22.15 -13.66
N PRO A 24 -2.77 21.41 -14.77
CA PRO A 24 -1.51 20.69 -15.00
C PRO A 24 -0.30 21.63 -15.02
N LEU A 25 -0.50 22.90 -15.39
CA LEU A 25 0.51 23.96 -15.35
C LEU A 25 1.06 24.19 -13.93
N ARG A 26 0.26 23.95 -12.89
CA ARG A 26 0.73 23.99 -11.50
C ARG A 26 1.93 23.06 -11.28
N LYS A 27 1.94 21.86 -11.88
CA LYS A 27 3.07 20.93 -11.74
C LYS A 27 4.33 21.49 -12.40
N LEU A 28 4.19 22.11 -13.58
CA LEU A 28 5.29 22.74 -14.32
C LEU A 28 5.86 23.94 -13.58
N VAL A 29 5.01 24.85 -13.10
CA VAL A 29 5.42 26.03 -12.32
C VAL A 29 6.16 25.60 -11.06
N ILE A 30 5.65 24.60 -10.33
CA ILE A 30 6.36 24.14 -9.14
C ILE A 30 7.65 23.40 -9.49
N MET A 31 7.71 22.65 -10.59
CA MET A 31 8.96 22.03 -11.05
C MET A 31 10.01 23.07 -11.46
N GLY A 32 9.58 24.15 -12.09
CA GLY A 32 10.43 25.30 -12.43
C GLY A 32 10.95 26.01 -11.19
N LEU A 33 10.06 26.34 -10.23
CA LEU A 33 10.45 26.94 -8.96
C LEU A 33 11.37 26.01 -8.15
N ASP A 34 11.11 24.70 -8.13
CA ASP A 34 11.96 23.71 -7.46
C ASP A 34 13.37 23.72 -8.06
N ARG A 35 13.51 23.76 -9.41
CA ARG A 35 14.83 23.82 -10.05
C ARG A 35 15.57 25.11 -9.73
N LEU A 36 14.87 26.25 -9.73
CA LEU A 36 15.47 27.56 -9.43
C LEU A 36 15.92 27.66 -7.96
N LYS A 37 15.20 27.03 -7.03
CA LYS A 37 15.49 27.11 -5.58
C LYS A 37 16.28 25.94 -5.00
N ARG A 38 16.59 24.87 -5.76
CA ARG A 38 17.35 23.70 -5.26
C ARG A 38 18.84 23.96 -5.02
N GLY A 39 19.39 25.09 -5.47
CA GLY A 39 20.79 25.50 -5.23
C GLY A 39 21.00 26.29 -3.93
N ARG A 40 21.99 27.20 -3.91
CA ARG A 40 22.24 28.23 -2.85
C ARG A 40 21.09 29.24 -2.66
N GLY A 41 19.89 28.93 -3.14
CA GLY A 41 18.71 29.79 -3.21
C GLY A 41 18.18 30.33 -1.88
N PRO A 42 18.16 29.58 -0.76
CA PRO A 42 17.60 30.10 0.49
C PRO A 42 18.38 31.29 1.06
N LEU A 43 19.71 31.32 0.82
CA LEU A 43 20.58 32.41 1.29
C LEU A 43 20.55 33.60 0.33
N MET A 44 20.56 33.36 -0.98
CA MET A 44 20.48 34.44 -1.97
C MET A 44 19.11 35.12 -1.99
N VAL A 45 18.01 34.40 -1.76
CA VAL A 45 16.68 35.01 -1.69
C VAL A 45 16.57 35.94 -0.47
N LYS A 46 17.16 35.55 0.66
CA LYS A 46 17.20 36.40 1.87
C LYS A 46 18.04 37.66 1.67
N SER A 47 19.21 37.55 1.03
CA SER A 47 20.06 38.71 0.76
C SER A 47 19.46 39.64 -0.29
N VAL A 48 18.89 39.10 -1.37
CA VAL A 48 18.23 39.87 -2.43
C VAL A 48 17.00 40.59 -1.89
N ALA A 49 16.14 39.92 -1.10
CA ALA A 49 15.01 40.58 -0.44
C ALA A 49 15.46 41.74 0.45
N GLY A 50 16.53 41.56 1.23
CA GLY A 50 17.12 42.63 2.04
C GLY A 50 17.60 43.82 1.20
N THR A 51 18.32 43.56 0.10
CA THR A 51 18.80 44.65 -0.78
C THR A 51 17.66 45.44 -1.41
N ILE A 52 16.62 44.78 -1.92
CA ILE A 52 15.51 45.49 -2.56
C ILE A 52 14.66 46.22 -1.51
N PHE A 53 14.54 45.69 -0.28
CA PHE A 53 13.88 46.38 0.84
C PHE A 53 14.60 47.68 1.21
N VAL A 54 15.94 47.66 1.24
CA VAL A 54 16.76 48.87 1.47
C VAL A 54 16.58 49.88 0.34
N VAL A 55 16.56 49.42 -0.92
CA VAL A 55 16.33 50.30 -2.08
C VAL A 55 14.94 50.94 -2.03
N LEU A 56 13.90 50.19 -1.65
CA LEU A 56 12.57 50.76 -1.43
C LEU A 56 12.58 51.83 -0.35
N PHE A 57 13.19 51.53 0.80
CA PHE A 57 13.29 52.50 1.89
C PHE A 57 13.99 53.78 1.45
N SER A 58 15.05 53.65 0.65
CA SER A 58 15.76 54.79 0.05
C SER A 58 14.85 55.59 -0.90
N THR A 59 14.08 54.95 -1.77
CA THR A 59 13.16 55.66 -2.69
C THR A 59 12.02 56.37 -1.95
N VAL A 60 11.46 55.77 -0.91
CA VAL A 60 10.43 56.39 -0.06
C VAL A 60 11.02 57.56 0.72
N TYR A 61 12.25 57.42 1.23
CA TYR A 61 12.95 58.50 1.92
C TYR A 61 13.21 59.70 1.00
N THR A 62 13.68 59.47 -0.23
CA THR A 62 13.86 60.53 -1.23
C THR A 62 12.53 61.22 -1.57
N MET A 63 11.43 60.47 -1.70
CA MET A 63 10.10 61.03 -1.92
C MET A 63 9.63 61.92 -0.76
N LEU A 64 9.79 61.46 0.49
CA LEU A 64 9.45 62.25 1.68
C LEU A 64 10.31 63.51 1.78
N GLN A 65 11.58 63.44 1.37
CA GLN A 65 12.47 64.59 1.35
C GLN A 65 12.07 65.61 0.27
N ILE A 66 11.65 65.16 -0.91
CA ILE A 66 11.12 66.02 -1.98
C ILE A 66 9.81 66.66 -1.54
N GLN A 67 8.92 65.92 -0.87
CA GLN A 67 7.66 66.48 -0.36
C GLN A 67 7.91 67.52 0.74
N LYS A 68 8.88 67.29 1.64
CA LYS A 68 9.27 68.27 2.66
C LYS A 68 9.86 69.55 2.06
N ARG A 69 10.75 69.41 1.07
CA ARG A 69 11.31 70.56 0.33
C ARG A 69 10.26 71.30 -0.49
N GLY A 70 9.36 70.57 -1.15
CA GLY A 70 8.24 71.16 -1.89
C GLY A 70 7.23 71.88 -1.00
N ILE A 71 7.09 71.49 0.28
CA ILE A 71 6.28 72.22 1.27
C ILE A 71 7.02 73.49 1.75
N GLU A 72 8.35 73.45 1.89
CA GLU A 72 9.17 74.64 2.17
C GLU A 72 9.15 75.66 1.01
N ASP A 73 9.18 75.19 -0.24
CA ASP A 73 9.07 76.03 -1.45
C ASP A 73 7.62 76.50 -1.72
N ALA A 74 6.60 75.74 -1.29
CA ALA A 74 5.18 76.11 -1.43
C ALA A 74 4.74 77.26 -0.51
N ALA A 75 5.58 77.68 0.45
CA ALA A 75 5.38 78.95 1.15
C ALA A 75 5.55 80.17 0.22
N GLY A 76 6.06 79.98 -1.00
CA GLY A 76 6.35 81.03 -1.98
C GLY A 76 5.83 80.75 -3.40
N GLY A 77 4.59 80.28 -3.56
CA GLY A 77 3.82 80.45 -4.81
C GLY A 77 3.72 79.25 -5.75
N SER A 78 2.47 78.92 -6.11
CA SER A 78 2.02 78.20 -7.32
C SER A 78 2.76 76.90 -7.68
N LEU A 79 2.18 75.76 -7.26
CA LEU A 79 2.58 74.41 -7.68
C LEU A 79 2.61 74.31 -9.22
N ASN A 80 3.81 74.09 -9.76
CA ASN A 80 4.05 73.93 -11.19
C ASN A 80 3.37 72.61 -11.68
N PRO A 81 2.53 72.62 -12.72
CA PRO A 81 1.85 71.41 -13.22
C PRO A 81 2.83 70.29 -13.64
N THR A 82 4.07 70.65 -13.98
CA THR A 82 5.14 69.71 -14.30
C THR A 82 5.59 68.89 -13.08
N ASP A 83 5.62 69.50 -11.91
CA ASP A 83 6.05 68.84 -10.66
C ASP A 83 4.98 67.86 -10.15
N GLN A 84 3.70 68.15 -10.39
CA GLN A 84 2.60 67.24 -10.08
C GLN A 84 2.69 65.95 -10.90
N VAL A 85 3.05 66.05 -12.19
CA VAL A 85 3.23 64.88 -13.07
C VAL A 85 4.48 64.08 -12.68
N LEU A 86 5.56 64.74 -12.30
CA LEU A 86 6.79 64.09 -11.85
C LEU A 86 6.57 63.34 -10.52
N MET A 87 5.87 63.98 -9.57
CA MET A 87 5.48 63.38 -8.29
C MET A 87 4.58 62.15 -8.49
N ALA A 88 3.58 62.24 -9.36
CA ALA A 88 2.69 61.12 -9.68
C ALA A 88 3.44 59.94 -10.31
N LYS A 89 4.41 60.21 -11.20
CA LYS A 89 5.27 59.16 -11.79
C LYS A 89 6.13 58.46 -10.74
N HIS A 90 6.82 59.20 -9.88
CA HIS A 90 7.66 58.60 -8.83
C HIS A 90 6.83 57.84 -7.78
N LEU A 91 5.63 58.32 -7.46
CA LEU A 91 4.69 57.63 -6.57
C LEU A 91 4.21 56.31 -7.20
N LEU A 92 3.87 56.32 -8.49
CA LEU A 92 3.50 55.12 -9.22
C LEU A 92 4.65 54.12 -9.31
N GLU A 93 5.87 54.59 -9.57
CA GLU A 93 7.06 53.73 -9.65
C GLU A 93 7.42 53.10 -8.29
N SER A 94 7.35 53.88 -7.20
CA SER A 94 7.61 53.39 -5.84
C SER A 94 6.57 52.36 -5.37
N THR A 95 5.28 52.64 -5.58
CA THR A 95 4.19 51.70 -5.23
C THR A 95 4.28 50.40 -6.04
N LEU A 96 4.64 50.49 -7.31
CA LEU A 96 4.80 49.33 -8.18
C LEU A 96 6.05 48.50 -7.81
N MET A 97 7.16 49.14 -7.45
CA MET A 97 8.34 48.46 -6.92
C MET A 97 8.05 47.76 -5.58
N GLY A 98 7.25 48.40 -4.71
CA GLY A 98 6.70 47.80 -3.49
C GLY A 98 5.84 46.57 -3.76
N ALA A 99 4.96 46.66 -4.76
CA ALA A 99 4.08 45.57 -5.16
C ALA A 99 4.85 44.35 -5.69
N VAL A 100 5.85 44.55 -6.55
CA VAL A 100 6.73 43.47 -7.05
C VAL A 100 7.42 42.76 -5.89
N LEU A 101 7.95 43.52 -4.93
CA LEU A 101 8.60 42.90 -3.78
C LEU A 101 7.64 42.09 -2.91
N PHE A 102 6.46 42.64 -2.65
CA PHE A 102 5.43 41.96 -1.88
C PHE A 102 5.00 40.66 -2.57
N LEU A 103 4.79 40.70 -3.89
CA LEU A 103 4.43 39.54 -4.71
C LEU A 103 5.55 38.49 -4.72
N ALA A 104 6.81 38.90 -4.88
CA ALA A 104 7.97 38.01 -4.83
C ALA A 104 8.07 37.29 -3.47
N LEU A 105 7.84 37.99 -2.35
CA LEU A 105 7.82 37.41 -1.01
C LEU A 105 6.62 36.46 -0.82
N MET A 106 5.44 36.83 -1.33
CA MET A 106 4.27 35.95 -1.33
C MET A 106 4.54 34.65 -2.09
N VAL A 107 5.17 34.72 -3.26
CA VAL A 107 5.57 33.55 -4.06
C VAL A 107 6.59 32.69 -3.31
N ASP A 108 7.53 33.30 -2.58
CA ASP A 108 8.48 32.57 -1.75
C ASP A 108 7.80 31.77 -0.63
N ARG A 109 6.90 32.41 0.11
CA ARG A 109 6.13 31.77 1.18
C ARG A 109 5.20 30.68 0.64
N LEU A 110 4.52 30.92 -0.49
CA LEU A 110 3.68 29.93 -1.15
C LEU A 110 4.48 28.70 -1.59
N HIS A 111 5.68 28.91 -2.13
CA HIS A 111 6.57 27.81 -2.51
C HIS A 111 6.97 26.95 -1.30
N HIS A 112 7.30 27.58 -0.17
CA HIS A 112 7.61 26.87 1.07
C HIS A 112 6.42 26.01 1.53
N TYR A 113 5.21 26.57 1.58
CA TYR A 113 4.00 25.81 1.92
C TYR A 113 3.74 24.65 0.96
N ILE A 114 3.93 24.86 -0.34
CA ILE A 114 3.77 23.79 -1.35
C ILE A 114 4.78 22.65 -1.10
N ARG A 115 6.02 22.98 -0.74
CA ARG A 115 7.06 21.98 -0.43
C ARG A 115 6.70 21.16 0.80
N GLU A 116 6.24 21.79 1.87
CA GLU A 116 5.78 21.10 3.08
C GLU A 116 4.58 20.19 2.81
N LEU A 117 3.59 20.67 2.05
CA LEU A 117 2.44 19.86 1.65
C LEU A 117 2.84 18.64 0.83
N ARG A 118 3.86 18.76 -0.04
CA ARG A 118 4.38 17.63 -0.80
C ARG A 118 5.13 16.62 0.06
N LEU A 119 5.93 17.07 1.02
CA LEU A 119 6.62 16.18 1.96
C LEU A 119 5.61 15.39 2.80
N ARG A 120 4.60 16.07 3.34
CA ARG A 120 3.52 15.42 4.09
C ARG A 120 2.73 14.42 3.24
N ARG A 121 2.39 14.78 1.99
CA ARG A 121 1.68 13.87 1.08
C ARG A 121 2.49 12.62 0.74
N LYS A 122 3.79 12.76 0.46
CA LYS A 122 4.69 11.61 0.21
C LYS A 122 4.84 10.73 1.45
N GLY A 123 4.96 11.34 2.64
CA GLY A 123 5.00 10.61 3.90
C GLY A 123 3.71 9.83 4.16
N MET A 124 2.55 10.46 3.93
CA MET A 124 1.24 9.81 4.07
C MET A 124 1.03 8.69 3.05
N GLU A 125 1.45 8.87 1.79
CA GLU A 125 1.39 7.81 0.77
C GLU A 125 2.30 6.62 1.11
N ALA A 126 3.49 6.88 1.66
CA ALA A 126 4.40 5.82 2.13
C ALA A 126 3.80 5.08 3.35
N ALA A 127 3.27 5.82 4.33
CA ALA A 127 2.61 5.24 5.50
C ALA A 127 1.38 4.41 5.11
N LYS A 128 0.56 4.89 4.15
CA LYS A 128 -0.60 4.15 3.65
C LYS A 128 -0.19 2.87 2.91
N LYS A 129 0.92 2.89 2.17
CA LYS A 129 1.47 1.68 1.53
C LYS A 129 2.00 0.68 2.56
N GLN A 130 2.67 1.17 3.60
CA GLN A 130 3.15 0.32 4.70
C GLN A 130 1.98 -0.30 5.46
N ALA A 131 0.97 0.48 5.83
CA ALA A 131 -0.23 -0.03 6.51
C ALA A 131 -0.93 -1.12 5.69
N ARG A 132 -1.12 -0.92 4.38
CA ARG A 132 -1.69 -1.96 3.50
C ARG A 132 -0.83 -3.20 3.38
N ALA A 133 0.49 -3.05 3.35
CA ALA A 133 1.41 -4.17 3.28
C ALA A 133 1.43 -4.96 4.59
N GLU A 134 1.24 -4.29 5.72
CA GLU A 134 1.14 -4.91 7.05
C GLU A 134 -0.21 -5.62 7.22
N GLU A 135 -1.32 -5.01 6.83
CA GLU A 135 -2.65 -5.65 6.79
C GLU A 135 -2.63 -6.93 5.93
N ALA A 136 -2.03 -6.88 4.74
CA ALA A 136 -1.90 -8.05 3.87
C ALA A 136 -1.04 -9.17 4.49
N LYS A 137 0.01 -8.82 5.25
CA LYS A 137 0.83 -9.81 5.97
C LYS A 137 0.07 -10.47 7.11
N VAL A 138 -0.75 -9.71 7.84
CA VAL A 138 -1.59 -10.24 8.92
C VAL A 138 -2.61 -11.23 8.37
N LEU A 139 -3.32 -10.87 7.30
CA LEU A 139 -4.28 -11.76 6.64
C LEU A 139 -3.64 -13.06 6.16
N ASN A 140 -2.50 -12.97 5.46
CA ASN A 140 -1.78 -14.17 5.01
C ASN A 140 -1.27 -15.05 6.17
N SER A 141 -0.91 -14.43 7.30
CA SER A 141 -0.48 -15.15 8.51
C SER A 141 -1.65 -15.90 9.16
N GLU A 142 -2.84 -15.29 9.20
CA GLU A 142 -4.05 -15.94 9.70
C GLU A 142 -4.51 -17.09 8.78
N GLU A 143 -4.51 -16.88 7.47
CA GLU A 143 -4.82 -17.94 6.50
C GLU A 143 -3.84 -19.11 6.60
N ASN A 144 -2.53 -18.84 6.71
CA ASN A 144 -1.53 -19.90 6.89
C ASN A 144 -1.73 -20.69 8.18
N LYS A 145 -2.08 -20.03 9.29
CA LYS A 145 -2.39 -20.71 10.56
C LYS A 145 -3.62 -21.61 10.44
N ALA A 146 -4.69 -21.12 9.80
CA ALA A 146 -5.89 -21.91 9.57
C ALA A 146 -5.58 -23.15 8.71
N ILE A 147 -4.79 -22.99 7.64
CA ILE A 147 -4.34 -24.10 6.79
C ILE A 147 -3.48 -25.09 7.59
N GLU A 148 -2.58 -24.61 8.45
CA GLU A 148 -1.78 -25.49 9.33
C GLU A 148 -2.64 -26.28 10.32
N GLU A 149 -3.66 -25.66 10.90
CA GLU A 149 -4.61 -26.32 11.80
C GLU A 149 -5.44 -27.39 11.06
N GLU A 150 -5.94 -27.09 9.87
CA GLU A 150 -6.66 -28.05 9.02
C GLU A 150 -5.74 -29.21 8.61
N ALA A 151 -4.50 -28.93 8.22
CA ALA A 151 -3.53 -29.96 7.88
C ALA A 151 -3.21 -30.86 9.09
N ALA A 152 -3.11 -30.30 10.29
CA ALA A 152 -2.91 -31.08 11.52
C ALA A 152 -4.12 -31.96 11.85
N ARG A 153 -5.35 -31.46 11.64
CA ARG A 153 -6.58 -32.22 11.83
C ARG A 153 -6.68 -33.38 10.84
N LEU A 154 -6.47 -33.11 9.54
CA LEU A 154 -6.49 -34.12 8.50
C LEU A 154 -5.43 -35.20 8.74
N ARG A 155 -4.22 -34.84 9.16
CA ARG A 155 -3.17 -35.81 9.53
C ARG A 155 -3.60 -36.73 10.67
N LYS A 156 -4.30 -36.22 11.68
CA LYS A 156 -4.83 -37.05 12.77
C LYS A 156 -5.88 -38.04 12.27
N GLU A 157 -6.78 -37.58 11.41
CA GLU A 157 -7.84 -38.40 10.82
C GLU A 157 -7.27 -39.51 9.92
N VAL A 158 -6.27 -39.18 9.08
CA VAL A 158 -5.52 -40.18 8.31
C VAL A 158 -4.89 -41.23 9.21
N HIS A 159 -4.23 -40.80 10.30
CA HIS A 159 -3.56 -41.75 11.19
C HIS A 159 -4.56 -42.65 11.94
N GLN A 160 -5.73 -42.13 12.30
CA GLN A 160 -6.84 -42.92 12.86
C GLN A 160 -7.35 -43.94 11.86
N LEU A 161 -7.64 -43.52 10.62
CA LEU A 161 -8.11 -44.41 9.56
C LEU A 161 -7.09 -45.50 9.22
N GLU A 162 -5.79 -45.18 9.21
CA GLU A 162 -4.72 -46.18 9.04
C GLU A 162 -4.71 -47.22 10.16
N SER A 163 -4.94 -46.79 11.41
CA SER A 163 -5.01 -47.72 12.55
C SER A 163 -6.25 -48.62 12.49
N GLU A 164 -7.40 -48.08 12.08
CA GLU A 164 -8.64 -48.84 11.91
C GLU A 164 -8.53 -49.82 10.73
N LEU A 165 -7.88 -49.42 9.65
CA LEU A 165 -7.57 -50.31 8.52
C LEU A 165 -6.65 -51.45 8.96
N ARG A 166 -5.61 -51.17 9.74
CA ARG A 166 -4.73 -52.21 10.28
C ARG A 166 -5.48 -53.20 11.15
N SER A 167 -6.29 -52.72 12.11
CA SER A 167 -7.05 -53.63 12.98
C SER A 167 -8.05 -54.48 12.19
N LYS A 168 -8.76 -53.88 11.23
CA LYS A 168 -9.68 -54.64 10.36
C LYS A 168 -8.95 -55.65 9.48
N THR A 169 -7.73 -55.35 9.04
CA THR A 169 -6.91 -56.31 8.28
C THR A 169 -6.53 -57.49 9.16
N GLU A 170 -6.09 -57.25 10.40
CA GLU A 170 -5.80 -58.31 11.37
C GLU A 170 -7.05 -59.16 11.68
N ASP A 171 -8.22 -58.53 11.86
CA ASP A 171 -9.49 -59.23 12.07
C ASP A 171 -9.87 -60.12 10.87
N VAL A 172 -9.64 -59.62 9.65
CA VAL A 172 -9.87 -60.38 8.41
C VAL A 172 -8.90 -61.57 8.31
N ASP A 173 -7.62 -61.37 8.61
CA ASP A 173 -6.62 -62.45 8.59
C ASP A 173 -6.97 -63.57 9.61
N VAL A 174 -7.43 -63.18 10.82
CA VAL A 174 -7.90 -64.13 11.84
C VAL A 174 -9.15 -64.87 11.36
N ALA A 175 -10.10 -64.16 10.75
CA ALA A 175 -11.30 -64.78 10.19
C ALA A 175 -10.97 -65.76 9.05
N GLU A 176 -10.04 -65.40 8.15
CA GLU A 176 -9.58 -66.25 7.06
C GLU A 176 -8.88 -67.50 7.59
N ALA A 177 -8.01 -67.37 8.60
CA ALA A 177 -7.38 -68.49 9.27
C ALA A 177 -8.43 -69.45 9.88
N ASN A 178 -9.45 -68.91 10.54
CA ASN A 178 -10.56 -69.70 11.11
C ASN A 178 -11.38 -70.42 10.03
N VAL A 179 -11.72 -69.75 8.93
CA VAL A 179 -12.42 -70.37 7.79
C VAL A 179 -11.57 -71.48 7.19
N SER A 180 -10.26 -71.28 7.04
CA SER A 180 -9.34 -72.29 6.53
C SER A 180 -9.24 -73.52 7.45
N ALA A 181 -9.26 -73.30 8.77
CA ALA A 181 -9.25 -74.37 9.77
C ALA A 181 -10.56 -75.16 9.76
N LEU A 182 -11.71 -74.49 9.75
CA LEU A 182 -13.03 -75.11 9.63
C LEU A 182 -13.17 -75.89 8.33
N ARG A 183 -12.66 -75.35 7.22
CA ARG A 183 -12.64 -76.05 5.94
C ARG A 183 -11.85 -77.35 6.03
N LYS A 184 -10.62 -77.32 6.58
CA LYS A 184 -9.82 -78.54 6.81
C LYS A 184 -10.53 -79.54 7.72
N GLN A 185 -11.19 -79.06 8.77
CA GLN A 185 -11.98 -79.92 9.67
C GLN A 185 -13.14 -80.59 8.92
N SER A 186 -13.86 -79.84 8.08
CA SER A 186 -14.96 -80.38 7.27
C SER A 186 -14.48 -81.39 6.22
N GLU A 187 -13.33 -81.15 5.59
CA GLU A 187 -12.68 -82.09 4.67
C GLU A 187 -12.28 -83.39 5.40
N GLY A 188 -11.77 -83.27 6.64
CA GLY A 188 -11.49 -84.42 7.51
C GLY A 188 -12.74 -85.23 7.86
N PHE A 189 -13.83 -84.57 8.26
CA PHE A 189 -15.11 -85.25 8.53
C PHE A 189 -15.68 -85.92 7.28
N LEU A 190 -15.53 -85.34 6.10
CA LEU A 190 -15.95 -85.93 4.83
C LEU A 190 -15.22 -87.25 4.54
N LEU A 191 -13.91 -87.30 4.81
CA LEU A 191 -13.10 -88.51 4.65
C LEU A 191 -13.50 -89.60 5.66
N GLU A 192 -13.70 -89.25 6.93
CA GLU A 192 -14.17 -90.21 7.94
C GLU A 192 -15.57 -90.73 7.62
N TYR A 193 -16.47 -89.86 7.16
CA TYR A 193 -17.80 -90.26 6.72
C TYR A 193 -17.73 -91.27 5.55
N GLY A 194 -16.87 -91.01 4.55
CA GLY A 194 -16.63 -91.95 3.46
C GLY A 194 -16.14 -93.31 3.96
N ARG A 195 -15.14 -93.33 4.84
CA ARG A 195 -14.60 -94.55 5.45
C ARG A 195 -15.66 -95.33 6.26
N LEU A 196 -16.44 -94.65 7.10
CA LEU A 196 -17.52 -95.26 7.89
C LEU A 196 -18.63 -95.86 7.01
N LEU A 197 -18.88 -95.25 5.85
CA LEU A 197 -19.86 -95.73 4.89
C LEU A 197 -19.36 -96.99 4.19
N GLU A 198 -18.07 -97.05 3.82
CA GLU A 198 -17.41 -98.26 3.33
C GLU A 198 -17.44 -99.40 4.37
N GLU A 199 -17.03 -99.13 5.62
CA GLU A 199 -17.09 -100.12 6.71
C GLU A 199 -18.52 -100.63 6.95
N ASN A 200 -19.54 -99.75 6.87
CA ASN A 200 -20.95 -100.16 6.96
C ASN A 200 -21.39 -101.07 5.80
N GLN A 201 -20.96 -100.76 4.56
CA GLN A 201 -21.25 -101.62 3.41
C GLN A 201 -20.57 -102.98 3.55
N GLU A 202 -19.35 -103.01 4.07
CA GLU A 202 -18.61 -104.24 4.33
C GLU A 202 -19.27 -105.07 5.44
N LEU A 203 -19.68 -104.46 6.55
CA LEU A 203 -20.45 -105.15 7.58
C LEU A 203 -21.77 -105.71 7.05
N ARG A 204 -22.47 -104.96 6.18
CA ARG A 204 -23.70 -105.45 5.52
C ARG A 204 -23.44 -106.66 4.62
N SER A 205 -22.34 -106.64 3.85
CA SER A 205 -21.97 -107.77 2.98
C SER A 205 -21.56 -109.00 3.81
N GLN A 206 -20.83 -108.80 4.91
CA GLN A 206 -20.53 -109.85 5.89
C GLN A 206 -21.80 -110.46 6.49
N LEU A 207 -22.76 -109.64 6.94
CA LEU A 207 -24.06 -110.11 7.46
C LEU A 207 -24.86 -110.91 6.42
N GLN A 208 -24.93 -110.44 5.17
CA GLN A 208 -25.57 -111.20 4.09
C GLN A 208 -24.90 -112.55 3.85
N SER A 209 -23.56 -112.59 3.89
CA SER A 209 -22.80 -113.84 3.74
C SER A 209 -23.06 -114.83 4.88
N VAL A 210 -23.18 -114.36 6.13
CA VAL A 210 -23.48 -115.19 7.30
C VAL A 210 -24.91 -115.70 7.26
N ASN A 211 -25.88 -114.86 6.89
CA ASN A 211 -27.27 -115.26 6.76
C ASN A 211 -27.46 -116.31 5.64
N GLY A 212 -26.71 -116.18 4.53
CA GLY A 212 -26.66 -117.21 3.48
C GLY A 212 -26.03 -118.52 3.93
N ARG A 213 -25.15 -118.52 4.95
CA ARG A 213 -24.56 -119.73 5.54
C ARG A 213 -25.47 -120.41 6.56
N LEU A 214 -26.31 -119.67 7.29
CA LEU A 214 -27.25 -120.18 8.30
C LEU A 214 -28.56 -120.73 7.71
N SER A 215 -28.83 -120.49 6.43
CA SER A 215 -30.02 -120.97 5.72
C SER A 215 -29.82 -122.32 4.99
N ARG A 216 -28.76 -123.07 5.28
CA ARG A 216 -28.50 -124.45 4.80
C ARG A 216 -28.54 -125.43 5.96
#